data_AF-A0A1I4XLB7-F1
#
_entry.id   AF-A0A1I4XLB7-F1
#
_cell.length_a   1.000
_cell.length_b   1.000
_cell.length_c   1.000
_cell.angle_alpha   90.00
_cell.angle_beta   90.00
_cell.angle_gamma   90.00
#
_symmetry.space_group_name_H-M   'P 1'
#
loop_
_entity.id
_entity.type
_entity.pdbx_description
1 polymer ?
#
loop_
_entity_poly.entity_id
_entity_poly.type
_entity_poly.pdbx_seq_one_letter_code
_entity_poly.pdbx_strand_id
1 'polypeptide(L)'
;MIFIINVIALYASFSTNSMYGVFWGAILPALYAIVVAPHALIGRTDMPPTKIKKILAGRWENADDLTGYIVKYWMALASPATSWKKQLNSVILYVTSFFLGFVYFLREMFAGAILLFGVGYILYKMSRRVDRPRAVYANSDFRDGSDNEFARKEWELAAMAIVAFSDLYPDDSAIKNSANEVSEDEEVKLLLAKYRHDQGLGWVA
;
A
#
# COMPACT_ATOMS: atom_id res chain seq x y z
N MET A 1 -5.95 15.94 8.33
CA MET A 1 -5.23 16.24 9.59
C MET A 1 -3.72 16.34 9.38
N ILE A 2 -3.03 15.31 8.88
CA ILE A 2 -1.57 15.37 8.63
C ILE A 2 -1.17 16.50 7.69
N PHE A 3 -1.91 16.75 6.61
CA PHE A 3 -1.66 17.90 5.73
C PHE A 3 -1.60 19.24 6.47
N ILE A 4 -2.60 19.51 7.33
CA ILE A 4 -2.72 20.77 8.09
C ILE A 4 -1.57 20.89 9.09
N ILE A 5 -1.27 19.83 9.84
CA ILE A 5 -0.14 19.81 10.79
C ILE A 5 1.17 20.07 10.07
N ASN A 6 1.35 19.48 8.88
CA ASN A 6 2.54 19.65 8.08
C ASN A 6 2.69 21.09 7.55
N VAL A 7 1.60 21.72 7.11
CA VAL A 7 1.61 23.14 6.70
C VAL A 7 1.98 24.05 7.88
N ILE A 8 1.41 23.81 9.07
CA ILE A 8 1.73 24.57 10.28
C ILE A 8 3.20 24.38 10.66
N ALA A 9 3.73 23.15 10.59
CA ALA A 9 5.12 22.85 10.89
C ALA A 9 6.08 23.55 9.91
N LEU A 10 5.75 23.54 8.61
CA LEU A 10 6.51 24.27 7.58
C LEU A 10 6.47 25.78 7.83
N TYR A 11 5.30 26.34 8.13
CA TYR A 11 5.17 27.75 8.45
C TYR A 11 6.01 28.14 9.67
N ALA A 12 5.93 27.37 10.75
CA ALA A 12 6.77 27.58 11.94
C ALA A 12 8.26 27.47 11.59
N SER A 13 8.62 26.55 10.70
CA SER A 13 10.00 26.31 10.26
C SER A 13 10.66 27.46 9.51
N PHE A 14 9.87 28.32 8.86
CA PHE A 14 10.37 29.45 8.08
C PHE A 14 10.03 30.82 8.68
N SER A 15 9.06 30.90 9.58
CA SER A 15 8.65 32.15 10.25
C SER A 15 9.34 32.38 11.59
N THR A 16 9.79 31.32 12.29
CA THR A 16 10.49 31.48 13.55
C THR A 16 11.97 31.79 13.29
N ASN A 17 12.44 32.94 13.78
CA ASN A 17 13.85 33.37 13.67
C ASN A 17 14.78 32.59 14.65
N SER A 18 14.44 31.33 14.92
CA SER A 18 15.16 30.43 15.81
C SER A 18 16.11 29.57 15.01
N MET A 19 17.34 29.41 15.51
CA MET A 19 18.37 28.54 14.92
C MET A 19 17.89 27.09 14.77
N TYR A 20 17.00 26.62 15.66
CA TYR A 20 16.41 25.27 15.59
C TYR A 20 15.05 25.25 14.87
N GLY A 21 14.49 26.42 14.54
CA GLY A 21 13.19 26.56 13.89
C GLY A 21 13.11 25.77 12.59
N VAL A 22 14.22 25.79 11.84
CA VAL A 22 14.39 25.12 10.55
C VAL A 22 14.08 23.62 10.60
N PHE A 23 14.19 22.96 11.75
CA PHE A 23 13.95 21.51 11.87
C PHE A 23 12.50 21.11 12.13
N TRP A 24 11.60 22.05 12.48
CA TRP A 24 10.21 21.72 12.80
C TRP A 24 9.48 21.03 11.64
N GLY A 25 9.76 21.45 10.40
CA GLY A 25 9.19 20.82 9.20
C GLY A 25 9.67 19.38 8.98
N ALA A 26 10.85 19.02 9.49
CA ALA A 26 11.45 17.70 9.30
C ALA A 26 10.93 16.64 10.29
N ILE A 27 10.40 17.06 11.44
CA ILE A 27 9.98 16.16 12.53
C ILE A 27 8.85 15.24 12.08
N LEU A 28 7.81 15.80 11.44
CA LEU A 28 6.63 15.02 11.08
C LEU A 28 6.94 13.95 10.01
N PRO A 29 7.63 14.25 8.90
CA PRO A 29 8.09 13.22 7.95
C PRO A 29 8.95 12.14 8.61
N ALA A 30 9.91 12.54 9.46
CA ALA A 30 10.82 11.61 10.11
C ALA A 30 10.09 10.66 11.08
N LEU A 31 9.24 11.19 11.96
CA LEU A 31 8.45 10.38 12.89
C LEU A 31 7.52 9.42 12.17
N TYR A 32 6.85 9.88 11.10
CA TYR A 32 5.98 9.01 10.32
C TYR A 32 6.76 7.88 9.64
N ALA A 33 7.96 8.18 9.11
CA ALA A 33 8.83 7.18 8.52
C ALA A 33 9.32 6.15 9.55
N ILE A 34 9.63 6.56 10.78
CA ILE A 34 10.10 5.66 11.84
C ILE A 34 8.95 4.78 12.37
N VAL A 35 7.78 5.36 12.62
CA VAL A 35 6.69 4.65 13.29
C VAL A 35 5.86 3.84 12.30
N VAL A 36 5.51 4.42 11.16
CA VAL A 36 4.51 3.83 10.26
C VAL A 36 5.14 3.03 9.12
N ALA A 37 6.30 3.44 8.61
CA ALA A 37 6.92 2.75 7.47
C ALA A 37 7.34 1.30 7.76
N PRO A 38 7.88 0.92 8.93
CA PRO A 38 8.20 -0.48 9.22
C PRO A 38 6.97 -1.39 9.12
N HIS A 39 5.84 -0.94 9.68
CA HIS A 39 4.59 -1.69 9.63
C HIS A 39 4.08 -1.88 8.19
N ALA A 40 4.23 -0.86 7.35
CA ALA A 40 3.79 -0.88 5.97
C ALA A 40 4.74 -1.59 4.99
N LEU A 41 6.06 -1.52 5.24
CA LEU A 41 7.09 -2.01 4.32
C LEU A 41 7.61 -3.39 4.69
N ILE A 42 7.66 -3.73 5.98
CA ILE A 42 8.15 -5.04 6.41
C ILE A 42 6.98 -6.02 6.45
N GLY A 43 5.79 -5.57 6.85
CA GLY A 43 4.58 -6.38 6.86
C GLY A 43 4.74 -7.61 7.75
N ARG A 44 4.46 -7.49 9.06
CA ARG A 44 4.30 -8.69 9.90
C ARG A 44 2.96 -9.32 9.57
N THR A 45 3.00 -10.36 8.74
CA THR A 45 1.85 -11.24 8.61
C THR A 45 1.67 -11.96 9.96
N ASP A 46 0.47 -11.93 10.52
CA ASP A 46 0.10 -12.77 11.67
C ASP A 46 0.00 -14.25 11.26
N MET A 47 -0.10 -14.51 9.95
CA MET A 47 -0.04 -15.85 9.36
C MET A 47 1.30 -16.10 8.64
N PRO A 48 2.04 -17.19 8.95
CA PRO A 48 3.27 -17.52 8.22
C PRO A 48 3.01 -17.75 6.72
N PRO A 49 3.94 -17.37 5.82
CA PRO A 49 3.77 -17.57 4.37
C PRO A 49 3.46 -19.01 3.96
N THR A 50 4.04 -20.00 4.66
CA THR A 50 3.78 -21.43 4.43
C THR A 50 2.33 -21.82 4.73
N LYS A 51 1.72 -21.20 5.74
CA LYS A 51 0.32 -21.42 6.11
C LYS A 51 -0.62 -20.75 5.10
N ILE A 52 -0.29 -19.53 4.67
CA ILE A 52 -1.02 -18.82 3.59
C ILE A 52 -1.04 -19.69 2.33
N LYS A 53 0.13 -20.14 1.87
CA LYS A 53 0.26 -21.00 0.69
C LYS A 53 -0.58 -22.27 0.81
N LYS A 54 -0.54 -22.94 1.97
CA LYS A 54 -1.30 -24.18 2.19
C LYS A 54 -2.81 -23.96 2.08
N ILE A 55 -3.33 -22.86 2.63
CA ILE A 55 -4.76 -22.54 2.56
C ILE A 55 -5.14 -22.21 1.11
N LEU A 56 -4.36 -21.37 0.43
CA LEU A 56 -4.63 -20.97 -0.95
C LEU A 56 -4.51 -22.14 -1.94
N ALA A 57 -3.53 -23.03 -1.77
CA ALA A 57 -3.36 -24.20 -2.64
C ALA A 57 -4.55 -25.17 -2.63
N GLY A 58 -5.40 -25.11 -1.60
CA GLY A 58 -6.65 -25.87 -1.57
C GLY A 58 -7.79 -25.27 -2.40
N ARG A 59 -7.67 -24.01 -2.84
CA ARG A 59 -8.75 -23.24 -3.49
C ARG A 59 -8.34 -22.50 -4.76
N TRP A 60 -7.04 -22.37 -5.03
CA TRP A 60 -6.50 -21.55 -6.10
C TRP A 60 -5.38 -22.27 -6.87
N GLU A 61 -5.46 -22.25 -8.19
CA GLU A 61 -4.44 -22.83 -9.08
C GLU A 61 -3.10 -22.09 -9.03
N ASN A 62 -3.14 -20.77 -8.83
CA ASN A 62 -1.98 -19.88 -8.78
C ASN A 62 -1.58 -19.49 -7.34
N ALA A 63 -1.73 -20.42 -6.40
CA ALA A 63 -1.50 -20.18 -4.97
C ALA A 63 -0.11 -19.63 -4.63
N ASP A 64 0.92 -19.99 -5.41
CA ASP A 64 2.29 -19.49 -5.22
C ASP A 64 2.42 -17.99 -5.49
N ASP A 65 1.95 -17.55 -6.66
CA ASP A 65 1.96 -16.13 -7.05
C ASP A 65 1.09 -15.29 -6.12
N LEU A 66 -0.10 -15.81 -5.76
CA LEU A 66 -0.99 -15.16 -4.81
C LEU A 66 -0.36 -15.02 -3.43
N THR A 67 0.30 -16.05 -2.92
CA THR A 67 0.99 -15.98 -1.62
C THR A 67 2.08 -14.92 -1.66
N GLY A 68 2.91 -14.89 -2.70
CA GLY A 68 3.95 -13.89 -2.87
C GLY A 68 3.38 -12.47 -2.90
N TYR A 69 2.28 -12.27 -3.63
CA TYR A 69 1.61 -10.98 -3.74
C TYR A 69 0.97 -10.54 -2.40
N ILE A 70 0.26 -11.45 -1.72
CA ILE A 70 -0.39 -11.20 -0.42
C ILE A 70 0.64 -10.87 0.65
N VAL A 71 1.73 -11.63 0.75
CA VAL A 71 2.81 -11.34 1.72
C VAL A 71 3.45 -9.99 1.42
N LYS A 72 3.68 -9.69 0.13
CA LYS A 72 4.27 -8.40 -0.27
C LYS A 72 3.37 -7.22 0.08
N TYR A 73 2.05 -7.33 -0.09
CA TYR A 73 1.10 -6.24 0.12
C TYR A 73 0.16 -6.46 1.32
N TRP A 74 0.61 -7.23 2.31
CA TRP A 74 -0.18 -7.66 3.46
C TRP A 74 -0.95 -6.53 4.12
N MET A 75 -0.26 -5.44 4.44
CA MET A 75 -0.85 -4.28 5.13
C MET A 75 -1.96 -3.60 4.31
N ALA A 76 -1.88 -3.65 2.99
CA ALA A 76 -2.95 -3.14 2.13
C ALA A 76 -4.20 -4.01 2.27
N LEU A 77 -4.02 -5.32 2.16
CA LEU A 77 -5.12 -6.29 2.17
C LEU A 77 -5.78 -6.40 3.56
N ALA A 78 -4.98 -6.37 4.63
CA ALA A 78 -5.45 -6.45 6.02
C ALA A 78 -6.11 -5.15 6.53
N SER A 79 -6.03 -4.03 5.82
CA SER A 79 -6.58 -2.75 6.29
C SER A 79 -7.32 -1.97 5.19
N PRO A 80 -8.38 -2.55 4.57
CA PRO A 80 -9.11 -1.94 3.46
C PRO A 80 -9.57 -0.51 3.69
N ALA A 81 -10.13 -0.24 4.86
CA ALA A 81 -10.73 1.05 5.16
C ALA A 81 -9.70 2.18 5.37
N THR A 82 -8.42 1.86 5.60
CA THR A 82 -7.41 2.85 6.05
C THR A 82 -6.15 2.92 5.19
N SER A 83 -5.93 1.97 4.28
CA SER A 83 -4.75 1.92 3.41
C SER A 83 -4.60 3.18 2.55
N TRP A 84 -5.68 3.65 1.91
CA TRP A 84 -5.66 4.85 1.06
C TRP A 84 -5.24 6.12 1.84
N LYS A 85 -5.71 6.27 3.09
CA LYS A 85 -5.32 7.41 3.96
C LYS A 85 -3.82 7.38 4.25
N LYS A 86 -3.28 6.19 4.52
CA LYS A 86 -1.84 6.00 4.77
C LYS A 86 -1.03 6.29 3.51
N GLN A 87 -1.50 5.90 2.33
CA GLN A 87 -0.87 6.27 1.06
C GLN A 87 -0.83 7.78 0.88
N LEU A 88 -1.96 8.49 1.03
CA LEU A 88 -2.00 9.96 0.90
C LEU A 88 -1.06 10.66 1.89
N ASN A 89 -1.05 10.22 3.16
CA ASN A 89 -0.14 10.77 4.15
C ASN A 89 1.31 10.55 3.74
N SER A 90 1.67 9.35 3.27
CA SER A 90 3.01 9.07 2.74
C SER A 90 3.35 9.95 1.54
N VAL A 91 2.38 10.24 0.66
CA VAL A 91 2.59 11.15 -0.49
C VAL A 91 2.94 12.55 -0.04
N ILE A 92 2.11 13.14 0.81
CA ILE A 92 2.30 14.49 1.35
C ILE A 92 3.66 14.59 2.04
N LEU A 93 4.01 13.60 2.85
CA LEU A 93 5.21 13.63 3.67
C LEU A 93 6.49 13.37 2.85
N TYR A 94 6.47 12.52 1.82
CA TYR A 94 7.67 12.37 0.98
C TYR A 94 7.94 13.64 0.17
N VAL A 95 6.90 14.28 -0.39
CA VAL A 95 7.05 15.54 -1.14
C VAL A 95 7.64 16.61 -0.24
N THR A 96 7.14 16.69 0.99
CA THR A 96 7.65 17.62 2.01
C THR A 96 9.09 17.32 2.37
N SER A 97 9.43 16.05 2.55
CA SER A 97 10.79 15.62 2.88
C SER A 97 11.77 15.97 1.77
N PHE A 98 11.41 15.77 0.50
CA PHE A 98 12.26 16.16 -0.63
C PHE A 98 12.38 17.67 -0.78
N PHE A 99 11.28 18.41 -0.59
CA PHE A 99 11.31 19.87 -0.59
C PHE A 99 12.24 20.41 0.48
N LEU A 100 12.10 19.96 1.74
CA LEU A 100 12.97 20.36 2.83
C LEU A 100 14.42 19.90 2.62
N GLY A 101 14.62 18.70 2.07
CA GLY A 101 15.94 18.21 1.69
C GLY A 101 16.64 19.14 0.70
N PHE A 102 15.92 19.62 -0.31
CA PHE A 102 16.42 20.61 -1.26
C PHE A 102 16.72 21.95 -0.60
N VAL A 103 15.82 22.45 0.26
CA VAL A 103 16.04 23.70 1.01
C VAL A 103 17.27 23.62 1.90
N TYR A 104 17.47 22.50 2.60
CA TYR A 104 18.62 22.30 3.48
C TYR A 104 19.92 22.21 2.67
N PHE A 105 19.87 21.59 1.49
CA PHE A 105 21.01 21.54 0.58
C PHE A 105 21.43 22.95 0.13
N LEU A 106 20.46 23.80 -0.24
CA LEU A 106 20.73 25.21 -0.60
C LEU A 106 21.27 26.06 0.57
N ARG A 107 20.98 25.65 1.81
CA ARG A 107 21.50 26.29 3.03
C ARG A 107 22.79 25.64 3.56
N GLU A 108 23.44 24.80 2.74
CA GLU A 108 24.67 24.08 3.09
C GLU A 108 24.54 23.13 4.31
N MET A 109 23.31 22.80 4.71
CA MET A 109 22.99 21.85 5.78
C MET A 109 22.97 20.41 5.23
N PHE A 110 24.10 19.97 4.66
CA PHE A 110 24.18 18.73 3.88
C PHE A 110 23.75 17.47 4.65
N ALA A 111 24.13 17.35 5.93
CA ALA A 111 23.73 16.20 6.75
C ALA A 111 22.20 16.10 6.91
N GLY A 112 21.54 17.24 7.17
CA GLY A 112 20.08 17.30 7.27
C GLY A 112 19.41 17.04 5.92
N ALA A 113 19.99 17.54 4.83
CA ALA A 113 19.50 17.29 3.48
C ALA A 113 19.52 15.79 3.13
N ILE A 114 20.65 15.12 3.36
CA ILE A 114 20.80 13.67 3.11
C ILE A 114 19.79 12.86 3.91
N LEU A 115 19.62 13.19 5.20
CA LEU A 115 18.63 12.51 6.06
C LEU A 115 17.22 12.66 5.49
N LEU A 116 16.84 13.88 5.10
CA LEU A 116 15.51 14.16 4.55
C LEU A 116 15.27 13.51 3.17
N PHE A 117 16.30 13.41 2.32
CA PHE A 117 16.18 12.60 1.10
C PHE A 117 15.99 11.12 1.43
N GLY A 118 16.68 10.59 2.43
CA GLY A 118 16.49 9.21 2.91
C GLY A 118 15.08 8.96 3.43
N VAL A 119 14.58 9.84 4.30
CA VAL A 119 13.20 9.80 4.82
C VAL A 119 12.19 9.89 3.68
N GLY A 120 12.37 10.82 2.75
CA GLY A 120 11.52 10.97 1.58
C GLY A 120 11.49 9.71 0.73
N TYR A 121 12.63 9.07 0.52
CA TYR A 121 12.70 7.81 -0.23
C TYR A 121 11.96 6.65 0.45
N ILE A 122 12.07 6.53 1.78
CA ILE A 122 11.31 5.53 2.55
C ILE A 122 9.80 5.77 2.42
N LEU A 123 9.37 7.01 2.58
CA LEU A 123 7.96 7.41 2.46
C LEU A 123 7.43 7.24 1.04
N TYR A 124 8.24 7.48 0.02
CA TYR A 124 7.92 7.20 -1.38
C TYR A 124 7.79 5.70 -1.66
N LYS A 125 8.67 4.86 -1.11
CA LYS A 125 8.48 3.40 -1.18
C LYS A 125 7.19 2.96 -0.50
N MET A 126 6.88 3.56 0.65
CA MET A 126 5.67 3.27 1.40
C MET A 126 4.41 3.69 0.64
N SER A 127 4.37 4.89 0.04
CA SER A 127 3.20 5.36 -0.72
C SER A 127 2.86 4.43 -1.89
N ARG A 128 3.86 3.84 -2.53
CA ARG A 128 3.64 2.89 -3.63
C ARG A 128 3.19 1.50 -3.18
N ARG A 129 3.36 1.15 -1.90
CA ARG A 129 3.12 -0.22 -1.40
C ARG A 129 1.85 -0.35 -0.56
N VAL A 130 1.50 0.66 0.22
CA VAL A 130 0.47 0.57 1.27
C VAL A 130 -0.94 0.32 0.73
N ASP A 131 -1.22 0.70 -0.51
CA ASP A 131 -2.53 0.50 -1.14
C ASP A 131 -2.43 -0.07 -2.56
N ARG A 132 -1.27 -0.66 -2.90
CA ARG A 132 -0.97 -1.11 -4.27
C ARG A 132 -2.04 -2.01 -4.88
N PRO A 133 -2.56 -3.06 -4.21
CA PRO A 133 -3.54 -3.96 -4.82
C PRO A 133 -4.81 -3.22 -5.27
N ARG A 134 -5.33 -2.30 -4.44
CA ARG A 134 -6.53 -1.52 -4.80
C ARG A 134 -6.23 -0.44 -5.83
N ALA A 135 -5.09 0.23 -5.70
CA ALA A 135 -4.67 1.23 -6.68
C ALA A 135 -4.40 0.63 -8.07
N VAL A 136 -3.92 -0.61 -8.13
CA VAL A 136 -3.75 -1.36 -9.38
C VAL A 136 -5.11 -1.80 -9.92
N TYR A 137 -5.97 -2.41 -9.09
CA TYR A 137 -7.29 -2.87 -9.51
C TYR A 137 -8.17 -1.74 -10.07
N ALA A 138 -8.14 -0.56 -9.43
CA ALA A 138 -8.94 0.59 -9.84
C ALA A 138 -8.38 1.38 -11.05
N ASN A 139 -7.20 1.04 -11.55
CA ASN A 139 -6.55 1.78 -12.64
C ASN A 139 -6.79 1.09 -14.00
N SER A 140 -7.40 1.82 -14.93
CA SER A 140 -7.69 1.37 -16.30
C SER A 140 -6.43 0.97 -17.06
N ASP A 141 -5.30 1.64 -16.86
CA ASP A 141 -4.06 1.34 -17.59
C ASP A 141 -3.54 -0.08 -17.27
N PHE A 142 -3.75 -0.52 -16.03
CA PHE A 142 -3.42 -1.88 -15.60
C PHE A 142 -4.45 -2.90 -16.10
N ARG A 143 -5.72 -2.50 -16.16
CA ARG A 143 -6.81 -3.35 -16.65
C ARG A 143 -6.71 -3.57 -18.15
N ASP A 144 -6.63 -2.52 -18.96
CA ASP A 144 -6.65 -2.61 -20.43
C ASP A 144 -5.38 -3.30 -20.97
N GLY A 145 -4.27 -3.22 -20.21
CA GLY A 145 -3.00 -3.85 -20.58
C GLY A 145 -2.42 -3.30 -21.89
N SER A 146 -2.90 -2.14 -22.33
CA SER A 146 -2.73 -1.58 -23.68
C SER A 146 -1.27 -1.45 -24.11
N ASP A 147 -0.34 -1.31 -23.15
CA ASP A 147 1.08 -1.14 -23.43
C ASP A 147 1.98 -2.19 -22.77
N ASN A 148 1.45 -3.11 -21.94
CA ASN A 148 2.29 -4.01 -21.15
C ASN A 148 1.56 -5.24 -20.58
N GLU A 149 1.95 -6.45 -21.02
CA GLU A 149 1.46 -7.73 -20.48
C GLU A 149 1.72 -7.87 -18.96
N PHE A 150 2.81 -7.27 -18.45
CA PHE A 150 3.10 -7.26 -17.02
C PHE A 150 2.08 -6.43 -16.22
N ALA A 151 1.54 -5.35 -16.81
CA ALA A 151 0.53 -4.52 -16.13
C ALA A 151 -0.79 -5.29 -15.99
N ARG A 152 -1.21 -5.97 -17.06
CA ARG A 152 -2.39 -6.86 -17.02
C ARG A 152 -2.22 -7.97 -15.98
N LYS A 153 -1.07 -8.65 -15.97
CA LYS A 153 -0.79 -9.69 -14.95
C LYS A 153 -0.81 -9.14 -13.52
N GLU A 154 -0.30 -7.92 -13.29
CA GLU A 154 -0.38 -7.28 -11.98
C GLU A 154 -1.84 -6.96 -11.60
N TRP A 155 -2.66 -6.54 -12.56
CA TRP A 155 -4.10 -6.32 -12.36
C TRP A 155 -4.84 -7.59 -11.95
N GLU A 156 -4.63 -8.68 -12.70
CA GLU A 156 -5.25 -9.97 -12.42
C GLU A 156 -4.83 -10.49 -11.04
N LEU A 157 -3.54 -10.43 -10.71
CA LEU A 157 -3.03 -10.81 -9.39
C LEU A 157 -3.60 -9.92 -8.27
N ALA A 158 -3.76 -8.62 -8.51
CA ALA A 158 -4.34 -7.71 -7.53
C ALA A 158 -5.80 -8.05 -7.24
N ALA A 159 -6.61 -8.26 -8.29
CA ALA A 159 -8.02 -8.61 -8.15
C ALA A 159 -8.20 -9.96 -7.44
N MET A 160 -7.47 -11.00 -7.88
CA MET A 160 -7.50 -12.31 -7.24
C MET A 160 -7.00 -12.25 -5.81
N ALA A 161 -5.95 -11.48 -5.50
CA ALA A 161 -5.43 -11.36 -4.14
C ALA A 161 -6.45 -10.70 -3.19
N ILE A 162 -7.23 -9.71 -3.64
CA ILE A 162 -8.29 -9.11 -2.82
C ILE A 162 -9.36 -10.15 -2.46
N VAL A 163 -9.78 -10.96 -3.44
CA VAL A 163 -10.76 -12.04 -3.21
C VAL A 163 -10.17 -13.16 -2.34
N ALA A 164 -8.98 -13.66 -2.68
CA ALA A 164 -8.29 -14.72 -1.97
C ALA A 164 -7.97 -14.36 -0.51
N PHE A 165 -7.78 -13.07 -0.21
CA PHE A 165 -7.55 -12.63 1.17
C PHE A 165 -8.76 -12.88 2.08
N SER A 166 -9.98 -12.87 1.52
CA SER A 166 -11.20 -13.24 2.28
C SER A 166 -11.24 -14.72 2.66
N ASP A 167 -10.59 -15.61 1.89
CA ASP A 167 -10.46 -17.02 2.27
C ASP A 167 -9.54 -17.21 3.49
N LEU A 168 -8.62 -16.27 3.74
CA LEU A 168 -7.73 -16.29 4.90
C LEU A 168 -8.41 -15.77 6.18
N TYR A 169 -9.38 -14.85 6.04
CA TYR A 169 -10.12 -14.19 7.13
C TYR A 169 -11.63 -14.16 6.85
N PRO A 170 -12.31 -15.32 6.85
CA PRO A 170 -13.73 -15.39 6.48
C PRO A 170 -14.68 -14.65 7.42
N ASP A 171 -14.24 -14.42 8.67
CA ASP A 171 -15.02 -13.77 9.72
C ASP A 171 -14.89 -12.23 9.71
N ASP A 172 -13.96 -11.67 8.91
CA ASP A 172 -13.77 -10.21 8.83
C ASP A 172 -14.72 -9.59 7.80
N SER A 173 -15.74 -8.90 8.31
CA SER A 173 -16.75 -8.23 7.47
C SER A 173 -16.19 -7.18 6.51
N ALA A 174 -15.13 -6.46 6.88
CA ALA A 174 -14.56 -5.41 6.02
C ALA A 174 -13.77 -6.03 4.85
N ILE A 175 -13.04 -7.12 5.11
CA ILE A 175 -12.34 -7.89 4.07
C ILE A 175 -13.37 -8.55 3.15
N LYS A 176 -14.41 -9.16 3.70
CA LYS A 176 -15.47 -9.83 2.93
C LYS A 176 -16.22 -8.85 2.02
N ASN A 177 -16.58 -7.67 2.52
CA ASN A 177 -17.23 -6.65 1.70
C ASN A 177 -16.34 -6.21 0.54
N SER A 178 -15.05 -5.97 0.80
CA SER A 178 -14.08 -5.62 -0.26
C SER A 178 -13.91 -6.73 -1.30
N ALA A 179 -13.97 -8.00 -0.88
CA ALA A 179 -13.90 -9.13 -1.80
C ALA A 179 -15.17 -9.27 -2.64
N ASN A 180 -16.35 -9.08 -2.03
CA ASN A 180 -17.63 -9.11 -2.72
C ASN A 180 -17.71 -8.05 -3.82
N GLU A 181 -17.36 -6.80 -3.50
CA GLU A 181 -17.32 -5.69 -4.48
C GLU A 181 -16.45 -6.03 -5.69
N VAL A 182 -15.27 -6.62 -5.48
CA VAL A 182 -14.36 -7.00 -6.56
C VAL A 182 -14.87 -8.21 -7.34
N SER A 183 -15.56 -9.15 -6.69
CA SER A 183 -16.11 -10.34 -7.34
C SER A 183 -17.32 -10.07 -8.24
N GLU A 184 -17.95 -8.90 -8.11
CA GLU A 184 -19.06 -8.50 -8.98
C GLU A 184 -18.59 -8.00 -10.37
N ASP A 185 -17.30 -7.69 -10.53
CA ASP A 185 -16.71 -7.29 -11.81
C ASP A 185 -16.67 -8.47 -12.79
N GLU A 186 -17.25 -8.30 -13.98
CA GLU A 186 -17.38 -9.35 -14.99
C GLU A 186 -16.03 -9.96 -15.42
N GLU A 187 -14.98 -9.15 -15.54
CA GLU A 187 -13.65 -9.68 -15.88
C GLU A 187 -13.05 -10.46 -14.71
N VAL A 188 -13.34 -10.05 -13.48
CA VAL A 188 -12.92 -10.79 -12.29
C VAL A 188 -13.68 -12.11 -12.18
N LYS A 189 -14.97 -12.16 -12.50
CA LYS A 189 -15.74 -13.42 -12.54
C LYS A 189 -15.09 -14.44 -13.48
N LEU A 190 -14.61 -14.00 -14.65
CA LEU A 190 -13.88 -14.86 -15.59
C LEU A 190 -12.56 -15.36 -15.00
N LEU A 191 -11.80 -14.50 -14.29
CA LEU A 191 -10.58 -14.91 -13.60
C LEU A 191 -10.87 -15.92 -12.48
N LEU A 192 -11.92 -15.70 -11.70
CA LEU A 192 -12.31 -16.61 -10.63
C LEU A 192 -12.73 -17.97 -11.19
N ALA A 193 -13.50 -18.00 -12.28
CA ALA A 193 -13.87 -19.24 -12.95
C ALA A 193 -12.65 -20.02 -13.50
N LYS A 194 -11.58 -19.30 -13.87
CA LYS A 194 -10.34 -19.89 -14.39
C LYS A 194 -9.41 -20.41 -13.28
N TYR A 195 -9.22 -19.63 -12.20
CA TYR A 195 -8.16 -19.87 -11.22
C TYR A 195 -8.64 -20.42 -9.89
N ARG A 196 -9.94 -20.32 -9.57
CA ARG A 196 -10.50 -20.77 -8.29
C ARG A 196 -11.17 -22.14 -8.45
N HIS A 197 -10.88 -23.06 -7.54
CA HIS A 197 -11.39 -24.43 -7.54
C HIS A 197 -12.87 -24.55 -7.08
N ASP A 198 -13.51 -23.45 -6.65
CA ASP A 198 -14.85 -23.45 -6.06
C ASP A 198 -15.98 -23.09 -7.04
N GLN A 199 -16.11 -23.86 -8.13
CA GLN A 199 -17.41 -24.12 -8.77
C GLN A 199 -18.00 -25.48 -8.35
N GLY A 200 -17.70 -25.92 -7.12
CA GLY A 200 -18.34 -27.07 -6.49
C GLY A 200 -18.86 -26.68 -5.10
N LEU A 201 -20.19 -26.81 -4.89
CA LEU A 201 -20.94 -26.60 -3.62
C LEU A 201 -21.57 -25.21 -3.36
N GLY A 202 -22.25 -24.62 -4.36
CA GLY A 202 -23.09 -23.43 -4.07
C GLY A 202 -24.23 -23.08 -5.02
N TRP A 203 -24.51 -23.88 -6.08
CA TRP A 203 -25.62 -23.63 -7.02
C TRP A 203 -26.55 -24.84 -7.20
N VAL A 204 -26.78 -25.61 -6.13
CA VAL A 204 -27.94 -26.50 -6.02
C VAL A 204 -28.40 -26.53 -4.56
N ALA A 205 -29.30 -25.63 -4.19
CA ALA A 205 -30.34 -25.80 -3.16
C ALA A 205 -31.36 -24.67 -3.31
#